data_AF-A0A4Q2IZP4-F1
#
_entry.id   AF-A0A4Q2IZP4-F1
#
_cell.length_a   1.000
_cell.length_b   1.000
_cell.length_c   1.000
_cell.angle_alpha   90.00
_cell.angle_beta   90.00
_cell.angle_gamma   90.00
#
_symmetry.space_group_name_H-M   'P 1'
#
loop_
_entity.id
_entity.type
_entity.pdbx_description
1 polymer ?
#
loop_
_entity_poly.entity_id
_entity_poly.type
_entity_poly.pdbx_seq_one_letter_code
_entity_poly.pdbx_strand_id
1 'polypeptide(L)'
;MSNLVLSEAEQDAIEQGEAAGLLLDHPMFLRAIEAVRLQCAEAILMSEPAAQQSREDAYNLSRGLSAITAELAALAARGEQVLAEAEAQTESDDPDEGDTEPAPY
;
A
#
# COMPACT_ATOMS: atom_id res chain seq x y z
N MET A 1 -15.56 23.70 -8.57
CA MET A 1 -14.53 22.71 -8.21
C MET A 1 -14.65 22.54 -6.71
N SER A 2 -15.22 21.42 -6.27
CA SER A 2 -15.35 21.13 -4.85
C SER A 2 -13.95 20.92 -4.28
N ASN A 3 -13.60 21.62 -3.20
CA ASN A 3 -12.26 21.56 -2.62
C ASN A 3 -12.21 20.36 -1.67
N LEU A 4 -11.46 19.32 -2.05
CA LEU A 4 -11.15 18.20 -1.17
C LEU A 4 -10.38 18.72 0.05
N VAL A 5 -11.00 18.67 1.23
CA VAL A 5 -10.35 19.04 2.51
C VAL A 5 -10.01 17.77 3.25
N LEU A 6 -8.72 17.42 3.27
CA LEU A 6 -8.19 16.26 3.99
C LEU A 6 -7.74 16.67 5.40
N SER A 7 -7.95 15.79 6.37
CA SER A 7 -7.27 15.87 7.66
C SER A 7 -5.78 15.52 7.51
N GLU A 8 -4.95 15.94 8.46
CA GLU A 8 -3.52 15.62 8.50
C GLU A 8 -3.28 14.10 8.48
N ALA A 9 -4.10 13.32 9.19
CA ALA A 9 -4.00 11.87 9.23
C ALA A 9 -4.39 11.18 7.91
N GLU A 10 -5.34 11.75 7.17
CA GLU A 10 -5.73 11.25 5.85
C GLU A 10 -4.66 11.57 4.80
N GLN A 11 -4.12 12.80 4.86
CA GLN A 11 -3.02 13.20 4.00
C GLN A 11 -1.78 12.32 4.23
N ASP A 12 -1.39 12.08 5.49
CA ASP A 12 -0.29 11.18 5.84
C ASP A 12 -0.52 9.75 5.31
N ALA A 13 -1.75 9.23 5.38
CA ALA A 13 -2.09 7.91 4.89
C ALA A 13 -1.98 7.80 3.36
N ILE A 14 -2.40 8.84 2.64
CA ILE A 14 -2.27 8.93 1.17
C ILE A 14 -0.78 9.01 0.79
N GLU A 15 -0.01 9.90 1.40
CA GLU A 15 1.43 10.06 1.10
C GLU A 15 2.22 8.77 1.36
N GLN A 16 1.94 8.08 2.47
CA GLN A 16 2.55 6.77 2.77
C GLN A 16 2.12 5.69 1.77
N GLY A 17 0.85 5.69 1.38
CA GLY A 17 0.32 4.77 0.37
C GLY A 17 0.95 4.97 -1.00
N GLU A 18 1.07 6.22 -1.45
CA GLU A 18 1.75 6.57 -2.69
C GLU A 18 3.23 6.17 -2.68
N ALA A 19 3.94 6.46 -1.60
CA ALA A 19 5.34 6.06 -1.45
C ALA A 19 5.50 4.53 -1.48
N ALA A 20 4.60 3.80 -0.84
CA ALA A 20 4.59 2.33 -0.87
C ALA A 20 4.27 1.79 -2.27
N GLY A 21 3.30 2.38 -2.96
CA GLY A 21 2.96 2.07 -4.35
C GLY A 21 4.14 2.29 -5.29
N LEU A 22 4.82 3.44 -5.19
CA LEU A 22 6.02 3.75 -5.99
C LEU A 22 7.14 2.72 -5.79
N LEU A 23 7.34 2.25 -4.56
CA LEU A 23 8.32 1.19 -4.29
C LEU A 23 7.92 -0.15 -4.92
N LEU A 24 6.64 -0.52 -4.80
CA LEU A 24 6.10 -1.75 -5.38
C LEU A 24 6.12 -1.73 -6.91
N ASP A 25 5.90 -0.57 -7.53
CA ASP A 25 5.97 -0.40 -8.99
C ASP A 25 7.42 -0.33 -9.50
N HIS A 26 8.41 -0.13 -8.61
CA HIS A 26 9.80 -0.03 -9.00
C HIS A 26 10.37 -1.41 -9.37
N PRO A 27 10.68 -1.67 -10.65
CA PRO A 27 11.02 -3.03 -11.10
C PRO A 27 12.32 -3.56 -10.49
N MET A 28 13.28 -2.69 -10.17
CA MET A 28 14.51 -3.10 -9.50
C MET A 28 14.30 -3.45 -8.03
N PHE A 29 13.29 -2.86 -7.37
CA PHE A 29 12.99 -3.16 -5.98
C PHE A 29 12.42 -4.58 -5.86
N LEU A 30 11.41 -4.89 -6.67
CA LEU A 30 10.85 -6.24 -6.74
C LEU A 30 11.89 -7.29 -7.13
N ARG A 31 12.70 -7.02 -8.16
CA ARG A 31 13.79 -7.93 -8.56
C ARG A 31 14.82 -8.16 -7.46
N ALA A 32 15.15 -7.13 -6.67
CA ALA A 32 16.07 -7.28 -5.55
C ALA A 32 15.47 -8.18 -4.47
N ILE A 33 14.19 -8.01 -4.13
CA ILE A 33 13.50 -8.87 -3.15
C ILE A 33 13.44 -10.32 -3.64
N GLU A 34 13.05 -10.54 -4.89
CA GLU A 34 13.00 -11.88 -5.48
C GLU A 34 14.37 -12.54 -5.52
N ALA A 35 15.43 -11.80 -5.88
CA ALA A 35 16.79 -12.32 -5.87
C ALA A 35 17.22 -12.77 -4.47
N VAL A 36 16.94 -12.01 -3.43
CA VAL A 36 17.26 -12.40 -2.05
C VAL A 36 16.43 -13.61 -1.62
N ARG A 37 15.14 -13.66 -1.97
CA ARG A 37 14.29 -14.83 -1.66
C ARG A 37 14.78 -16.10 -2.35
N LEU A 38 15.27 -15.99 -3.59
CA LEU A 38 15.89 -17.10 -4.30
C LEU A 38 17.16 -17.56 -3.59
N GLN A 39 18.04 -16.64 -3.19
CA GLN A 39 19.24 -16.95 -2.40
C GLN A 39 18.90 -17.65 -1.07
N CYS A 40 17.83 -17.22 -0.38
CA CYS A 40 17.34 -17.90 0.82
C CYS A 40 16.88 -19.33 0.51
N ALA A 41 16.13 -19.53 -0.58
CA ALA A 41 15.66 -20.85 -0.98
C ALA A 41 16.83 -21.78 -1.32
N GLU A 42 17.82 -21.28 -2.07
CA GLU A 42 19.06 -22.00 -2.37
C GLU A 42 19.83 -22.35 -1.10
N ALA A 43 20.00 -21.40 -0.18
CA ALA A 43 20.67 -21.63 1.10
C ALA A 43 19.97 -22.72 1.92
N ILE A 44 18.64 -22.78 1.91
CA ILE A 44 17.88 -23.82 2.61
C ILE A 44 18.09 -25.18 1.94
N LEU A 45 17.91 -25.26 0.62
CA LEU A 45 17.92 -26.51 -0.13
C LEU A 45 19.32 -27.13 -0.27
N MET A 46 20.36 -26.30 -0.32
CA MET A 46 21.74 -26.74 -0.51
C MET A 46 22.51 -26.89 0.82
N SER A 47 21.90 -26.52 1.95
CA SER A 47 22.53 -26.65 3.26
C SER A 47 22.75 -28.12 3.65
N GLU A 48 23.86 -28.37 4.35
CA GLU A 48 24.10 -29.67 4.96
C GLU A 48 23.03 -30.00 6.02
N PRO A 49 22.68 -31.28 6.25
CA PRO A 49 21.68 -31.66 7.24
C PRO A 49 21.93 -31.10 8.64
N ALA A 50 23.20 -30.94 9.05
CA ALA A 50 23.59 -30.39 10.34
C ALA A 50 23.44 -28.85 10.45
N ALA A 51 23.31 -28.12 9.34
CA ALA A 51 23.25 -26.67 9.30
C ALA A 51 21.83 -26.13 9.60
N GLN A 52 21.24 -26.56 10.73
CA GLN A 52 19.89 -26.18 11.13
C GLN A 52 19.75 -24.66 11.30
N GLN A 53 20.66 -24.03 12.04
CA GLN A 53 20.57 -22.58 12.32
C GLN A 53 20.59 -21.75 11.04
N SER A 54 21.49 -22.06 10.10
CA SER A 54 21.58 -21.34 8.82
C SER A 54 20.32 -21.48 7.96
N ARG A 55 19.64 -22.64 8.01
CA ARG A 55 18.33 -22.81 7.36
C ARG A 55 17.25 -21.95 8.01
N GLU A 56 17.22 -21.91 9.35
CA GLU A 56 16.26 -21.09 10.10
C GLU A 56 16.47 -19.61 9.83
N ASP A 57 17.72 -19.14 9.78
CA ASP A 57 18.06 -17.75 9.46
C ASP A 57 17.61 -17.39 8.04
N ALA A 58 17.89 -18.25 7.05
CA ALA A 58 17.46 -18.06 5.66
C ALA A 58 15.93 -18.07 5.52
N TYR A 59 15.24 -18.96 6.27
CA TYR A 59 13.78 -19.00 6.30
C TYR A 59 13.20 -17.73 6.91
N ASN A 60 13.72 -17.28 8.05
CA ASN A 60 13.26 -16.08 8.73
C ASN A 60 13.48 -14.83 7.89
N LEU A 61 14.61 -14.74 7.18
CA LEU A 61 14.88 -13.66 6.23
C LEU A 61 13.85 -13.65 5.09
N SER A 62 13.61 -14.80 4.45
CA SER A 62 12.61 -14.94 3.37
C SER A 62 11.19 -14.57 3.85
N ARG A 63 10.83 -14.99 5.07
CA ARG A 63 9.55 -14.64 5.70
C ARG A 63 9.46 -13.14 5.99
N GLY A 64 10.53 -12.53 6.51
CA GLY A 64 10.59 -11.09 6.79
C GLY A 64 10.43 -10.26 5.52
N LEU A 65 11.09 -10.63 4.43
CA LEU A 65 10.93 -9.97 3.13
C LEU A 65 9.50 -10.07 2.60
N SER A 66 8.87 -11.24 2.77
CA SER A 66 7.48 -11.44 2.38
C SER A 66 6.52 -10.56 3.21
N ALA A 67 6.80 -10.42 4.52
CA ALA A 67 6.03 -9.56 5.40
C ALA A 67 6.15 -8.07 5.00
N ILE A 68 7.37 -7.61 4.70
CA ILE A 68 7.61 -6.23 4.23
C ILE A 68 6.84 -5.95 2.93
N THR A 69 6.88 -6.87 1.95
CA THR A 69 6.11 -6.68 0.71
C THR A 69 4.60 -6.63 0.94
N ALA A 70 4.09 -7.42 1.89
CA ALA A 70 2.67 -7.41 2.24
C ALA A 70 2.27 -6.12 2.98
N GLU A 71 3.14 -5.60 3.85
CA GLU A 71 2.93 -4.34 4.56
C GLU A 71 2.91 -3.15 3.60
N LEU A 72 3.84 -3.10 2.64
CA LEU A 72 3.82 -2.08 1.57
C LEU A 72 2.52 -2.14 0.75
N ALA A 73 2.05 -3.35 0.40
CA ALA A 73 0.81 -3.50 -0.34
C ALA A 73 -0.41 -3.03 0.48
N ALA A 74 -0.40 -3.29 1.79
CA ALA A 74 -1.43 -2.82 2.70
C ALA A 74 -1.43 -1.29 2.85
N LEU A 75 -0.24 -0.67 2.90
CA LEU A 75 -0.10 0.79 2.93
C LEU A 75 -0.64 1.42 1.64
N ALA A 76 -0.26 0.88 0.47
CA ALA A 76 -0.76 1.35 -0.83
C ALA A 76 -2.28 1.27 -0.91
N ALA A 77 -2.86 0.10 -0.59
CA ALA A 77 -4.31 -0.10 -0.59
C ALA A 77 -5.04 0.82 0.41
N ARG A 78 -4.44 1.09 1.57
CA ARG A 78 -5.01 2.02 2.55
C ARG A 78 -5.00 3.46 2.03
N GLY A 79 -3.92 3.91 1.40
CA GLY A 79 -3.86 5.25 0.79
C GLY A 79 -4.93 5.43 -0.28
N GLU A 80 -5.08 4.43 -1.17
CA GLU A 80 -6.12 4.41 -2.19
C GLU A 80 -7.54 4.45 -1.58
N GLN A 81 -7.79 3.68 -0.53
CA GLN A 81 -9.08 3.68 0.16
C GLN A 81 -9.40 5.05 0.77
N VAL A 82 -8.44 5.68 1.46
CA VAL A 82 -8.63 6.99 2.08
C VAL A 82 -8.92 8.06 1.02
N LEU A 83 -8.19 8.04 -0.10
CA LEU A 83 -8.44 8.96 -1.20
C LEU A 83 -9.85 8.78 -1.78
N ALA A 84 -10.26 7.54 -2.05
CA ALA A 84 -11.59 7.24 -2.58
C ALA A 84 -12.72 7.65 -1.62
N GLU A 85 -12.53 7.45 -0.31
CA GLU A 85 -13.49 7.88 0.71
C GLU A 85 -13.61 9.41 0.77
N ALA A 86 -12.49 10.13 0.66
CA ALA A 86 -12.48 11.60 0.68
C ALA A 86 -13.12 12.19 -0.59
N GLU A 87 -12.87 11.58 -1.76
CA GLU A 87 -13.52 11.95 -3.03
C GLU A 87 -15.04 11.74 -2.96
N ALA A 88 -15.49 10.59 -2.44
CA ALA A 88 -16.91 10.29 -2.29
C ALA A 88 -17.64 11.25 -1.33
N GLN A 89 -16.98 11.67 -0.24
CA GLN A 89 -17.54 12.68 0.67
C GLN A 89 -17.70 14.03 -0.03
N THR A 90 -16.73 14.42 -0.84
CA THR A 90 -16.73 15.69 -1.58
C THR A 90 -17.83 15.74 -2.66
N GLU A 91 -18.19 14.60 -3.24
CA GLU A 91 -19.30 14.48 -4.21
C GLU A 91 -20.68 14.45 -3.53
N SER A 92 -20.76 14.01 -2.27
CA SER A 92 -22.02 13.99 -1.50
C SER A 92 -22.41 15.33 -0.88
N ASP A 93 -21.44 16.23 -0.71
CA ASP A 93 -21.62 17.56 -0.10
C ASP A 93 -21.92 18.68 -1.13
N ASP A 94 -22.07 18.36 -2.42
CA ASP A 94 -22.59 19.30 -3.43
C ASP A 94 -24.11 19.40 -3.24
N PRO A 95 -24.64 20.47 -2.59
CA PRO A 95 -26.06 20.63 -2.45
C PRO A 95 -26.58 21.04 -3.83
N ASP A 96 -27.42 20.18 -4.41
CA ASP A 96 -28.27 20.51 -5.54
C ASP A 96 -28.83 21.95 -5.36
N GLU A 97 -28.25 22.93 -6.07
CA GLU A 97 -28.86 24.23 -6.33
C GLU A 97 -30.07 24.00 -7.24
N GLY A 98 -31.09 23.33 -6.69
CA GLY A 98 -32.43 23.25 -7.23
C GLY A 98 -33.22 24.49 -6.82
N ASP A 99 -32.76 25.66 -7.27
CA ASP A 99 -33.50 26.91 -7.18
C ASP A 99 -34.72 26.81 -8.11
N THR A 100 -35.89 26.54 -7.55
CA THR A 100 -37.16 26.97 -8.17
C THR A 100 -38.09 27.48 -7.09
N GLU A 101 -37.95 28.77 -6.76
CA GLU A 101 -39.08 29.57 -6.31
C GLU A 101 -40.24 29.40 -7.31
N PRO A 102 -41.43 28.91 -6.89
CA PRO A 102 -42.61 29.07 -7.71
C PRO A 102 -43.19 30.47 -7.46
N ALA A 103 -42.97 31.41 -8.37
CA ALA A 103 -43.91 32.51 -8.60
C ALA A 103 -44.77 32.17 -9.83
N PRO A 104 -46.05 32.59 -9.97
CA PRO A 104 -46.91 33.40 -9.09
C PRO A 104 -48.35 32.80 -8.88
N TYR A 105 -49.17 33.42 -8.04
CA TYR A 105 -50.61 33.66 -8.26
C TYR A 105 -51.05 34.98 -7.62
#